data_AF-A0A8H8MPH1-F1
#
_entry.id   AF-A0A8H8MPH1-F1
#
_cell.length_a   1.000
_cell.length_b   1.000
_cell.length_c   1.000
_cell.angle_alpha   90.00
_cell.angle_beta   90.00
_cell.angle_gamma   90.00
#
_symmetry.space_group_name_H-M   'P 1'
#
loop_
_entity.id
_entity.type
_entity.pdbx_description
1 polymer ?
#
loop_
_entity_poly.entity_id
_entity_poly.type
_entity_poly.pdbx_seq_one_letter_code
_entity_poly.pdbx_strand_id
1 'polypeptide(L)'
;MQSESAPVEVSSAPQDNVDTNLTPTGPGDADVVPTAADDKMDTADSQPKKRPRLDMNSEPRKKGRSVFGMVLGTLKKAKDEDKVRASTETAKRRAEVEERLARELNRRKDQVRMESESKKQRSKANQREEELALKDSMIRQRQATLPALANFLLTTDHIPSDFTFDPSATAVPESGDADTNMADTKEGTQPAPLTGKQLSQFLPVPPRSKNAPSGPGARTDGPPVYFLPAVLLPNQKAFLERRQVETKRLLAAEEEAWKAERAKGLDEVQALRQNAQEAQQAARKTEDGGKDEPSSPGRAKIETDVAMDAEGES
;
A
#
# COMPACT_ATOMS: atom_id res chain seq x y z
N MET A 1 -36.15 -37.44 37.52
CA MET A 1 -36.25 -36.77 36.22
C MET A 1 -34.98 -37.11 35.46
N GLN A 2 -35.07 -38.15 34.64
CA GLN A 2 -33.95 -38.67 33.83
C GLN A 2 -33.97 -37.88 32.52
N SER A 3 -32.89 -37.14 32.24
CA SER A 3 -32.70 -36.41 30.98
C SER A 3 -31.74 -37.20 30.11
N GLU A 4 -32.30 -37.85 29.09
CA GLU A 4 -31.61 -38.49 27.97
C GLU A 4 -30.72 -37.48 27.23
N SER A 5 -29.43 -37.76 27.18
CA SER A 5 -28.46 -37.08 26.33
C SER A 5 -28.37 -37.82 24.98
N ALA A 6 -28.88 -37.19 23.92
CA ALA A 6 -28.72 -37.66 22.55
C ALA A 6 -27.28 -37.45 22.05
N PRO A 7 -26.72 -38.39 21.27
CA PRO A 7 -25.39 -38.23 20.66
C PRO A 7 -25.43 -37.29 19.46
N VAL A 8 -24.51 -36.33 19.43
CA VAL A 8 -24.28 -35.44 18.29
C VAL A 8 -23.53 -36.22 17.21
N GLU A 9 -24.22 -36.54 16.12
CA GLU A 9 -23.65 -37.10 14.89
C GLU A 9 -22.68 -36.09 14.26
N VAL A 10 -21.40 -36.46 14.21
CA VAL A 10 -20.37 -35.73 13.48
C VAL A 10 -20.54 -36.06 12.00
N SER A 11 -21.29 -35.21 11.29
CA SER A 11 -21.38 -35.26 9.83
C SER A 11 -20.04 -34.81 9.21
N SER A 12 -19.32 -35.79 8.67
CA SER A 12 -18.13 -35.62 7.85
C SER A 12 -18.49 -34.89 6.55
N ALA A 13 -18.00 -33.68 6.38
CA ALA A 13 -18.09 -32.94 5.13
C ALA A 13 -17.23 -33.61 4.02
N PRO A 14 -17.68 -33.56 2.75
CA PRO A 14 -16.98 -34.16 1.63
C PRO A 14 -15.69 -33.38 1.30
N GLN A 15 -14.60 -34.12 1.10
CA GLN A 15 -13.38 -33.62 0.50
C GLN A 15 -13.61 -33.43 -1.00
N ASP A 16 -13.84 -32.19 -1.43
CA ASP A 16 -13.76 -31.83 -2.84
C ASP A 16 -12.28 -31.78 -3.26
N ASN A 17 -11.84 -32.88 -3.86
CA ASN A 17 -10.63 -32.98 -4.66
C ASN A 17 -10.82 -32.12 -5.91
N VAL A 18 -10.25 -30.91 -5.91
CA VAL A 18 -10.18 -30.07 -7.10
C VAL A 18 -8.81 -30.30 -7.74
N ASP A 19 -8.78 -31.19 -8.72
CA ASP A 19 -7.72 -31.29 -9.72
C ASP A 19 -7.63 -29.96 -10.49
N THR A 20 -6.68 -29.10 -10.12
CA THR A 20 -6.22 -28.01 -11.00
C THR A 20 -4.89 -28.38 -11.62
N ASN A 21 -4.97 -29.30 -12.58
CA ASN A 21 -4.09 -29.27 -13.74
C ASN A 21 -4.51 -28.06 -14.59
N LEU A 22 -3.60 -27.11 -14.82
CA LEU A 22 -3.43 -26.33 -16.05
C LEU A 22 -2.37 -25.25 -15.81
N THR A 23 -1.14 -25.62 -16.15
CA THR A 23 -0.12 -24.71 -16.65
C THR A 23 -0.68 -23.82 -17.76
N PRO A 24 -0.29 -22.54 -17.81
CA PRO A 24 0.15 -22.00 -19.07
C PRO A 24 1.61 -21.58 -18.97
N THR A 25 2.44 -22.36 -19.65
CA THR A 25 3.78 -21.99 -20.10
C THR A 25 3.65 -20.74 -20.98
N GLY A 26 3.96 -19.57 -20.43
CA GLY A 26 4.12 -18.33 -21.20
C GLY A 26 5.61 -18.07 -21.46
N PRO A 27 6.09 -18.10 -22.71
CA PRO A 27 7.46 -17.77 -23.04
C PRO A 27 7.62 -16.25 -23.21
N GLY A 28 8.64 -15.69 -22.56
CA GLY A 28 9.34 -14.49 -23.01
C GLY A 28 8.70 -13.15 -22.67
N ASP A 29 9.06 -12.61 -21.52
CA ASP A 29 9.24 -11.16 -21.41
C ASP A 29 10.74 -10.88 -21.47
N ALA A 30 11.13 -10.28 -22.59
CA ALA A 30 12.46 -9.76 -22.81
C ALA A 30 12.72 -8.60 -21.86
N ASP A 31 13.85 -8.67 -21.16
CA ASP A 31 14.54 -7.54 -20.55
C ASP A 31 14.75 -6.45 -21.61
N VAL A 32 13.83 -5.49 -21.69
CA VAL A 32 14.07 -4.22 -22.37
C VAL A 32 14.73 -3.29 -21.37
N VAL A 33 16.06 -3.37 -21.37
CA VAL A 33 16.96 -2.36 -20.81
C VAL A 33 16.60 -1.00 -21.43
N PRO A 34 16.26 0.03 -20.64
CA PRO A 34 16.15 1.38 -21.18
C PRO A 34 17.55 1.91 -21.47
N THR A 35 17.96 1.80 -22.73
CA THR A 35 19.12 2.50 -23.28
C THR A 35 18.82 4.00 -23.27
N ALA A 36 19.32 4.69 -22.25
CA ALA A 36 19.42 6.14 -22.23
C ALA A 36 20.56 6.56 -23.17
N ALA A 37 20.24 6.94 -24.39
CA ALA A 37 21.15 7.60 -25.32
C ALA A 37 20.42 8.73 -26.05
N ASP A 38 21.14 9.85 -26.16
CA ASP A 38 20.96 10.95 -27.11
C ASP A 38 19.71 11.83 -27.00
N ASP A 39 19.91 13.04 -26.45
CA ASP A 39 19.89 14.23 -27.33
C ASP A 39 20.57 15.44 -26.62
N LYS A 40 21.88 15.60 -26.83
CA LYS A 40 22.59 16.84 -26.55
C LYS A 40 22.85 17.52 -27.89
N MET A 41 21.90 18.31 -28.36
CA MET A 41 22.18 19.24 -29.46
C MET A 41 22.89 20.49 -28.93
N ASP A 42 24.04 20.71 -29.57
CA ASP A 42 24.95 21.84 -29.46
C ASP A 42 24.26 23.20 -29.48
N THR A 43 24.49 23.99 -28.43
CA THR A 43 24.27 25.44 -28.45
C THR A 43 25.61 26.13 -28.61
N ALA A 44 26.12 26.18 -29.85
CA ALA A 44 27.31 26.93 -30.21
C ALA A 44 26.93 28.27 -30.88
N ASP A 45 27.32 29.34 -30.20
CA ASP A 45 27.98 30.55 -30.71
C ASP A 45 27.33 31.35 -31.87
N SER A 46 26.94 32.60 -31.56
CA SER A 46 27.00 33.71 -32.52
C SER A 46 26.86 35.09 -31.84
N GLN A 47 28.01 35.63 -31.45
CA GLN A 47 28.45 37.04 -31.46
C GLN A 47 27.39 38.17 -31.65
N PRO A 48 27.36 39.21 -30.78
CA PRO A 48 26.49 40.37 -30.93
C PRO A 48 27.03 41.40 -31.94
N LYS A 49 26.56 41.36 -33.19
CA LYS A 49 26.84 42.40 -34.20
C LYS A 49 26.02 43.67 -33.92
N LYS A 50 26.76 44.79 -33.68
CA LYS A 50 26.24 46.13 -33.39
C LYS A 50 25.35 46.65 -34.54
N ARG A 51 24.14 47.07 -34.21
CA ARG A 51 23.17 47.62 -35.17
C ARG A 51 23.47 49.11 -35.47
N PRO A 52 23.27 49.54 -36.73
CA PRO A 52 23.44 50.93 -37.15
C PRO A 52 22.38 51.82 -36.50
N ARG A 53 22.81 52.97 -35.96
CA ARG A 53 21.94 54.01 -35.39
C ARG A 53 21.10 54.62 -36.51
N LEU A 54 19.78 54.37 -36.45
CA LEU A 54 18.79 55.00 -37.31
C LEU A 54 18.55 56.43 -36.82
N ASP A 55 18.77 57.39 -37.69
CA ASP A 55 18.63 58.82 -37.43
C ASP A 55 17.16 59.22 -37.22
N MET A 56 16.82 59.68 -36.01
CA MET A 56 15.46 59.97 -35.51
C MET A 56 15.11 61.44 -35.72
N ASN A 57 15.17 61.95 -36.95
CA ASN A 57 14.72 63.32 -37.21
C ASN A 57 14.06 63.55 -38.58
N SER A 58 13.53 62.50 -39.22
CA SER A 58 12.67 62.66 -40.40
C SER A 58 11.19 62.43 -40.03
N GLU A 59 10.42 63.50 -40.16
CA GLU A 59 8.97 63.60 -39.98
C GLU A 59 8.17 62.45 -40.64
N PRO A 60 6.97 62.13 -40.10
CA PRO A 60 6.21 60.93 -40.45
C PRO A 60 5.53 61.08 -41.81
N ARG A 61 6.30 60.90 -42.88
CA ARG A 61 5.71 60.66 -44.20
C ARG A 61 4.96 59.33 -44.13
N LYS A 62 3.66 59.40 -44.40
CA LYS A 62 2.71 58.30 -44.70
C LYS A 62 3.23 57.45 -45.89
N LYS A 63 4.38 56.80 -45.74
CA LYS A 63 5.07 56.11 -46.82
C LYS A 63 5.63 54.80 -46.28
N GLY A 64 5.12 53.73 -46.84
CA GLY A 64 5.59 52.38 -46.57
C GLY A 64 4.82 51.75 -45.42
N ARG A 65 3.81 50.96 -45.79
CA ARG A 65 3.41 49.79 -45.02
C ARG A 65 4.71 49.02 -44.74
N SER A 66 5.27 49.23 -43.54
CA SER A 66 6.54 48.64 -43.13
C SER A 66 6.50 47.16 -43.47
N VAL A 67 7.60 46.58 -43.94
CA VAL A 67 7.67 45.16 -44.31
C VAL A 67 7.11 44.29 -43.17
N PHE A 68 7.29 44.74 -41.91
CA PHE A 68 6.67 44.16 -40.73
C PHE A 68 5.13 44.20 -40.71
N GLY A 69 4.50 45.28 -41.16
CA GLY A 69 3.05 45.38 -41.33
C GLY A 69 2.50 44.56 -42.50
N MET A 70 3.32 44.27 -43.53
CA MET A 70 2.97 43.31 -44.58
C MET A 70 3.04 41.88 -44.05
N VAL A 71 4.08 41.55 -43.27
CA VAL A 71 4.20 40.25 -42.57
C VAL A 71 3.09 40.07 -41.53
N LEU A 72 2.74 41.08 -40.74
CA LEU A 72 1.60 41.00 -39.82
C LEU A 72 0.27 40.86 -40.57
N GLY A 73 0.15 41.48 -41.74
CA GLY A 73 -1.02 41.37 -42.61
C GLY A 73 -1.16 39.97 -43.22
N THR A 74 -0.07 39.36 -43.68
CA THR A 74 -0.06 37.96 -44.15
C THR A 74 -0.24 36.98 -43.02
N LEU A 75 0.26 37.28 -41.81
CA LEU A 75 0.03 36.46 -40.62
C LEU A 75 -1.44 36.49 -40.16
N LYS A 76 -2.06 37.68 -40.18
CA LYS A 76 -3.51 37.81 -39.92
C LYS A 76 -4.32 37.12 -40.99
N LYS A 77 -3.99 37.32 -42.27
CA LYS A 77 -4.69 36.66 -43.38
C LYS A 77 -4.54 35.14 -43.32
N ALA A 78 -3.35 34.63 -43.01
CA ALA A 78 -3.12 33.20 -42.78
C ALA A 78 -3.94 32.70 -41.60
N LYS A 79 -4.01 33.44 -40.48
CA LYS A 79 -4.83 33.07 -39.32
C LYS A 79 -6.33 33.07 -39.61
N ASP A 80 -6.81 34.05 -40.38
CA ASP A 80 -8.22 34.14 -40.77
C ASP A 80 -8.58 33.02 -41.75
N GLU A 81 -7.69 32.70 -42.69
CA GLU A 81 -7.85 31.58 -43.62
C GLU A 81 -7.78 30.22 -42.90
N ASP A 82 -6.93 30.09 -41.88
CA ASP A 82 -6.85 28.91 -41.02
C ASP A 82 -8.10 28.76 -40.15
N LYS A 83 -8.67 29.88 -39.67
CA LYS A 83 -9.96 29.89 -38.97
C LYS A 83 -11.10 29.50 -39.89
N VAL A 84 -11.09 29.95 -41.16
CA VAL A 84 -12.06 29.53 -42.17
C VAL A 84 -11.90 28.04 -42.48
N ARG A 85 -10.67 27.53 -42.65
CA ARG A 85 -10.41 26.10 -42.83
C ARG A 85 -10.82 25.27 -41.62
N ALA A 86 -10.53 25.71 -40.41
CA ALA A 86 -10.98 25.08 -39.17
C ALA A 86 -12.51 25.12 -39.01
N SER A 87 -13.17 26.12 -39.60
CA SER A 87 -14.64 26.23 -39.60
C SER A 87 -15.32 25.40 -40.70
N THR A 88 -14.56 24.86 -41.67
CA THR A 88 -15.13 23.99 -42.71
C THR A 88 -15.80 22.78 -42.06
N GLU A 89 -16.93 22.38 -42.61
CA GLU A 89 -17.74 21.27 -42.08
C GLU A 89 -16.91 19.98 -41.96
N THR A 90 -16.01 19.73 -42.91
CA THR A 90 -15.06 18.60 -42.87
C THR A 90 -14.10 18.68 -41.69
N ALA A 91 -13.56 19.86 -41.38
CA ALA A 91 -12.69 20.05 -40.22
C ALA A 91 -13.45 19.85 -38.91
N LYS A 92 -14.71 20.33 -38.82
CA LYS A 92 -15.58 20.09 -37.66
C LYS A 92 -15.86 18.59 -37.44
N ARG A 93 -16.17 17.85 -38.51
CA ARG A 93 -16.38 16.39 -38.41
C ARG A 93 -15.12 15.64 -37.98
N ARG A 94 -13.93 16.07 -38.44
CA ARG A 94 -12.65 15.49 -37.97
C ARG A 94 -12.41 15.79 -36.48
N ALA A 95 -12.60 17.03 -36.06
CA ALA A 95 -12.45 17.43 -34.67
C ALA A 95 -13.40 16.65 -33.75
N GLU A 96 -14.65 16.43 -34.18
CA GLU A 96 -15.63 15.64 -33.43
C GLU A 96 -15.20 14.17 -33.29
N VAL A 97 -14.67 13.55 -34.36
CA VAL A 97 -14.17 12.17 -34.31
C VAL A 97 -12.94 12.06 -33.41
N GLU A 98 -11.98 12.98 -33.53
CA GLU A 98 -10.80 13.04 -32.67
C GLU A 98 -11.17 13.25 -31.20
N GLU A 99 -12.16 14.11 -30.92
CA GLU A 99 -12.67 14.32 -29.56
C GLU A 99 -13.32 13.05 -29.00
N ARG A 100 -14.14 12.35 -29.79
CA ARG A 100 -14.73 11.06 -29.39
C ARG A 100 -13.66 10.02 -29.08
N LEU A 101 -12.64 9.91 -29.94
CA LEU A 101 -11.55 8.96 -29.75
C LEU A 101 -10.71 9.31 -28.51
N ALA A 102 -10.39 10.59 -28.31
CA ALA A 102 -9.67 11.06 -27.12
C ALA A 102 -10.47 10.79 -25.83
N ARG A 103 -11.80 11.02 -25.86
CA ARG A 103 -12.70 10.73 -24.75
C ARG A 103 -12.74 9.23 -24.43
N GLU A 104 -12.80 8.37 -25.46
CA GLU A 104 -12.78 6.92 -25.27
C GLU A 104 -11.43 6.42 -24.73
N LEU A 105 -10.31 6.94 -25.25
CA LEU A 105 -8.98 6.62 -24.73
C LEU A 105 -8.82 7.03 -23.26
N ASN A 106 -9.27 8.22 -22.90
CA ASN A 106 -9.22 8.68 -21.50
C ASN A 106 -10.12 7.82 -20.61
N ARG A 107 -11.33 7.48 -21.05
CA ARG A 107 -12.23 6.58 -20.31
C ARG A 107 -11.61 5.20 -20.07
N ARG A 108 -10.97 4.60 -21.08
CA ARG A 108 -10.26 3.32 -20.93
C ARG A 108 -9.06 3.42 -19.99
N LYS A 109 -8.29 4.52 -20.05
CA LYS A 109 -7.18 4.77 -19.11
C LYS A 109 -7.68 4.87 -17.66
N ASP A 110 -8.76 5.61 -17.45
CA ASP A 110 -9.36 5.76 -16.12
C ASP A 110 -9.93 4.42 -15.62
N GLN A 111 -10.55 3.63 -16.49
CA GLN A 111 -11.03 2.29 -16.17
C GLN A 111 -9.89 1.37 -15.70
N VAL A 112 -8.77 1.31 -16.45
CA VAL A 112 -7.59 0.53 -16.05
C VAL A 112 -7.02 1.01 -14.73
N ARG A 113 -6.99 2.34 -14.51
CA ARG A 113 -6.53 2.91 -13.24
C ARG A 113 -7.43 2.48 -12.07
N MET A 114 -8.74 2.64 -12.19
CA MET A 114 -9.70 2.25 -11.15
C MET A 114 -9.65 0.76 -10.86
N GLU A 115 -9.52 -0.09 -11.89
CA GLU A 115 -9.37 -1.54 -11.70
C GLU A 115 -8.08 -1.87 -10.94
N SER A 116 -6.96 -1.26 -11.32
CA SER A 116 -5.66 -1.46 -10.64
C SER A 116 -5.70 -1.02 -9.17
N GLU A 117 -6.38 0.10 -8.87
CA GLU A 117 -6.54 0.61 -7.52
C GLU A 117 -7.44 -0.32 -6.68
N SER A 118 -8.53 -0.85 -7.26
CA SER A 118 -9.40 -1.82 -6.58
C SER A 118 -8.68 -3.14 -6.26
N LYS A 119 -7.85 -3.66 -7.20
CA LYS A 119 -7.02 -4.85 -6.98
C LYS A 119 -5.99 -4.61 -5.87
N LYS A 120 -5.36 -3.44 -5.86
CA LYS A 120 -4.40 -3.05 -4.81
C LYS A 120 -5.07 -2.99 -3.44
N GLN A 121 -6.28 -2.46 -3.33
CA GLN A 121 -7.02 -2.42 -2.07
C GLN A 121 -7.39 -3.83 -1.57
N ARG A 122 -7.79 -4.75 -2.46
CA ARG A 122 -8.04 -6.15 -2.10
C ARG A 122 -6.78 -6.84 -1.59
N SER A 123 -5.67 -6.70 -2.30
CA SER A 123 -4.39 -7.28 -1.89
C SER A 123 -3.95 -6.76 -0.52
N LYS A 124 -4.11 -5.45 -0.26
CA LYS A 124 -3.85 -4.87 1.07
C LYS A 124 -4.77 -5.43 2.17
N ALA A 125 -6.05 -5.64 1.87
CA ALA A 125 -6.98 -6.25 2.82
C ALA A 125 -6.54 -7.68 3.19
N ASN A 126 -6.16 -8.48 2.19
CA ASN A 126 -5.67 -9.84 2.41
C ASN A 126 -4.35 -9.85 3.20
N GLN A 127 -3.39 -8.97 2.84
CA GLN A 127 -2.13 -8.85 3.58
C GLN A 127 -2.37 -8.52 5.06
N ARG A 128 -3.29 -7.59 5.34
CA ARG A 128 -3.63 -7.22 6.72
C ARG A 128 -4.30 -8.38 7.48
N GLU A 129 -5.16 -9.14 6.82
CA GLU A 129 -5.80 -10.33 7.39
C GLU A 129 -4.79 -11.44 7.72
N GLU A 130 -3.82 -11.69 6.83
CA GLU A 130 -2.72 -12.63 7.06
C GLU A 130 -1.83 -12.22 8.24
N GLU A 131 -1.51 -10.94 8.36
CA GLU A 131 -0.78 -10.40 9.51
C GLU A 131 -1.53 -10.63 10.83
N LEU A 132 -2.85 -10.41 10.83
CA LEU A 132 -3.68 -10.68 12.01
C LEU A 132 -3.68 -12.17 12.36
N ALA A 133 -3.78 -13.04 11.36
CA ALA A 133 -3.74 -14.50 11.56
C ALA A 133 -2.39 -14.97 12.12
N LEU A 134 -1.27 -14.42 11.62
CA LEU A 134 0.07 -14.71 12.12
C LEU A 134 0.20 -14.31 13.60
N LYS A 135 -0.22 -13.09 13.95
CA LYS A 135 -0.20 -12.61 15.34
C LYS A 135 -1.08 -13.47 16.26
N ASP A 136 -2.27 -13.86 15.80
CA ASP A 136 -3.17 -14.75 16.54
C ASP A 136 -2.55 -16.12 16.80
N SER A 137 -1.77 -16.65 15.84
CA SER A 137 -1.00 -17.88 16.01
C SER A 137 0.09 -17.74 17.06
N MET A 138 0.88 -16.66 17.00
CA MET A 138 1.95 -16.40 17.98
C MET A 138 1.41 -16.25 19.41
N ILE A 139 0.31 -15.51 19.58
CA ILE A 139 -0.28 -15.30 20.90
C ILE A 139 -0.84 -16.61 21.46
N ARG A 140 -1.52 -17.42 20.64
CA ARG A 140 -1.95 -18.76 21.06
C ARG A 140 -0.79 -19.65 21.47
N GLN A 141 0.32 -19.62 20.73
CA GLN A 141 1.53 -20.35 21.11
C GLN A 141 2.08 -19.87 22.46
N ARG A 142 2.14 -18.56 22.70
CA ARG A 142 2.57 -17.98 23.99
C ARG A 142 1.65 -18.37 25.14
N GLN A 143 0.33 -18.28 24.94
CA GLN A 143 -0.67 -18.68 25.92
C GLN A 143 -0.60 -20.16 26.26
N ALA A 144 -0.23 -21.03 25.31
CA ALA A 144 -0.04 -22.46 25.59
C ALA A 144 1.29 -22.74 26.31
N THR A 145 2.37 -22.05 25.93
CA THR A 145 3.72 -22.37 26.40
C THR A 145 4.07 -21.72 27.73
N LEU A 146 3.75 -20.44 27.92
CA LEU A 146 4.18 -19.68 29.10
C LEU A 146 3.62 -20.24 30.42
N PRO A 147 2.32 -20.62 30.53
CA PRO A 147 1.82 -21.23 31.76
C PRO A 147 2.50 -22.56 32.10
N ALA A 148 2.87 -23.33 31.08
CA ALA A 148 3.61 -24.58 31.29
C ALA A 148 5.02 -24.30 31.83
N LEU A 149 5.72 -23.32 31.25
CA LEU A 149 7.07 -22.92 31.65
C LEU A 149 7.13 -22.21 33.01
N ALA A 150 6.05 -21.53 33.41
CA ALA A 150 5.96 -20.83 34.70
C ALA A 150 6.06 -21.78 35.91
N ASN A 151 5.90 -23.09 35.72
CA ASN A 151 6.04 -24.11 36.76
C ASN A 151 7.49 -24.54 37.01
N PHE A 152 8.44 -24.05 36.22
CA PHE A 152 9.84 -24.45 36.30
C PHE A 152 10.71 -23.31 36.81
N LEU A 153 11.79 -23.66 37.52
CA LEU A 153 12.85 -22.74 37.89
C LEU A 153 13.82 -22.59 36.70
N LEU A 154 14.30 -21.36 36.49
CA LEU A 154 15.35 -21.05 35.53
C LEU A 154 16.68 -20.88 36.26
N THR A 155 17.77 -21.26 35.60
CA THR A 155 19.13 -21.02 36.10
C THR A 155 19.48 -19.54 36.25
N THR A 156 18.71 -18.66 35.58
CA THR A 156 18.86 -17.20 35.64
C THR A 156 17.97 -16.54 36.69
N ASP A 157 17.10 -17.29 37.38
CA ASP A 157 16.20 -16.70 38.36
C ASP A 157 16.97 -16.27 39.61
N HIS A 158 16.83 -15.00 39.97
CA HIS A 158 17.39 -14.47 41.21
C HIS A 158 16.41 -14.73 42.36
N ILE A 159 16.52 -15.88 42.99
CA ILE A 159 15.76 -16.20 44.22
C ILE A 159 16.60 -15.66 45.39
N PRO A 160 16.16 -14.58 46.07
CA PRO A 160 16.90 -14.09 47.23
C PRO A 160 17.02 -15.21 48.26
N SER A 161 18.25 -15.66 48.48
CA SER A 161 18.63 -16.66 49.48
C SER A 161 18.63 -16.11 50.90
N ASP A 162 18.32 -14.81 51.06
CA ASP A 162 18.43 -14.01 52.30
C ASP A 162 17.41 -14.37 53.39
N PHE A 163 16.83 -15.57 53.34
CA PHE A 163 16.30 -16.25 54.52
C PHE A 163 17.37 -17.15 55.16
N THR A 164 18.64 -16.75 55.14
CA THR A 164 19.46 -16.98 56.32
C THR A 164 18.70 -16.35 57.46
N PHE A 165 18.03 -17.19 58.25
CA PHE A 165 17.47 -16.86 59.54
C PHE A 165 18.66 -16.38 60.38
N ASP A 166 19.01 -15.12 60.22
CA ASP A 166 19.85 -14.39 61.14
C ASP A 166 18.86 -13.84 62.18
N PRO A 167 18.65 -14.53 63.31
CA PRO A 167 17.73 -14.07 64.35
C PRO A 167 18.13 -12.70 64.93
N SER A 168 19.29 -12.15 64.52
CA SER A 168 19.74 -10.81 64.89
C SER A 168 19.11 -9.67 64.07
N ALA A 169 18.47 -9.94 62.92
CA ALA A 169 17.96 -8.88 62.04
C ALA A 169 16.57 -8.33 62.43
N THR A 170 15.97 -8.83 63.53
CA THR A 170 14.72 -8.30 64.13
C THR A 170 14.87 -6.95 64.85
N ALA A 171 15.97 -6.21 64.61
CA ALA A 171 16.09 -4.81 65.01
C ALA A 171 15.56 -3.93 63.87
N VAL A 172 14.25 -3.69 63.91
CA VAL A 172 13.50 -2.74 63.09
C VAL A 172 14.14 -1.34 63.15
N PRO A 173 14.64 -0.75 62.05
CA PRO A 173 14.67 0.69 61.92
C PRO A 173 13.31 1.14 61.41
N GLU A 174 12.61 1.79 62.33
CA GLU A 174 11.38 2.55 62.19
C GLU A 174 11.47 3.60 61.06
N SER A 175 10.35 3.74 60.34
CA SER A 175 9.81 5.00 59.79
C SER A 175 10.80 6.07 59.31
N GLY A 176 10.91 6.18 57.98
CA GLY A 176 11.35 7.40 57.32
C GLY A 176 10.35 7.75 56.22
N ASP A 177 9.27 8.43 56.61
CA ASP A 177 8.38 9.15 55.72
C ASP A 177 9.18 10.11 54.83
N ALA A 178 9.03 10.00 53.51
CA ALA A 178 9.34 11.06 52.56
C ALA A 178 8.60 10.81 51.23
N ASP A 179 7.37 11.27 51.22
CA ASP A 179 6.82 12.16 50.21
C ASP A 179 7.03 11.83 48.72
N THR A 180 5.94 11.37 48.13
CA THR A 180 5.24 12.03 47.02
C THR A 180 6.06 13.06 46.22
N ASN A 181 6.65 12.63 45.10
CA ASN A 181 6.96 13.53 43.99
C ASN A 181 6.27 13.05 42.71
N MET A 182 5.16 13.73 42.43
CA MET A 182 4.49 13.88 41.14
C MET A 182 5.33 14.80 40.24
N ALA A 183 5.80 14.30 39.11
CA ALA A 183 6.12 15.06 37.89
C ALA A 183 6.18 14.02 36.75
N ASP A 184 5.12 13.83 35.98
CA ASP A 184 4.74 14.61 34.80
C ASP A 184 5.94 14.96 33.89
N THR A 185 6.34 13.99 33.08
CA THR A 185 7.20 14.22 31.90
C THR A 185 6.47 13.74 30.65
N LYS A 186 5.57 14.60 30.16
CA LYS A 186 5.22 14.65 28.74
C LYS A 186 6.39 15.25 27.98
N GLU A 187 7.15 14.46 27.22
CA GLU A 187 7.79 14.97 25.99
C GLU A 187 7.74 13.91 24.89
N GLY A 188 7.07 14.30 23.80
CA GLY A 188 6.93 13.51 22.59
C GLY A 188 8.27 13.37 21.87
N THR A 189 8.73 12.14 21.73
CA THR A 189 9.70 11.79 20.71
C THR A 189 8.93 11.33 19.47
N GLN A 190 8.81 12.23 18.49
CA GLN A 190 8.42 11.84 17.13
C GLN A 190 9.56 11.03 16.50
N PRO A 191 9.33 9.82 15.98
CA PRO A 191 10.29 9.20 15.07
C PRO A 191 10.11 9.82 13.67
N ALA A 192 11.18 10.47 13.19
CA ALA A 192 11.28 11.04 11.85
C ALA A 192 11.06 9.97 10.76
N PRO A 193 10.42 10.33 9.62
CA PRO A 193 10.29 9.44 8.48
C PRO A 193 11.64 9.32 7.75
N LEU A 194 12.28 8.15 7.86
CA LEU A 194 13.42 7.79 7.03
C LEU A 194 12.94 7.53 5.60
N THR A 195 13.05 8.56 4.78
CA THR A 195 12.93 8.49 3.33
C THR A 195 14.04 7.65 2.73
N GLY A 196 13.64 6.56 2.08
CA GLY A 196 14.17 6.04 0.82
C GLY A 196 15.68 5.85 0.67
N LYS A 197 16.08 4.59 0.49
CA LYS A 197 16.92 4.17 -0.65
C LYS A 197 17.15 2.65 -0.67
N GLN A 198 16.94 2.10 -1.86
CA GLN A 198 17.59 0.92 -2.43
C GLN A 198 17.07 -0.45 -1.98
N LEU A 199 16.05 -0.86 -2.72
CA LEU A 199 15.85 -2.21 -3.22
C LEU A 199 17.17 -2.73 -3.85
N SER A 200 18.00 -3.44 -3.09
CA SER A 200 19.11 -4.20 -3.66
C SER A 200 19.38 -5.47 -2.86
N GLN A 201 19.21 -6.59 -3.57
CA GLN A 201 19.97 -7.83 -3.44
C GLN A 201 19.48 -8.87 -2.43
N PHE A 202 18.73 -9.80 -3.02
CA PHE A 202 18.63 -11.20 -2.64
C PHE A 202 20.01 -11.82 -2.32
N LEU A 203 20.17 -12.25 -1.05
CA LEU A 203 20.95 -13.38 -0.47
C LEU A 203 22.46 -13.50 -0.82
N PRO A 204 23.35 -13.59 0.20
CA PRO A 204 23.51 -14.85 0.93
C PRO A 204 23.61 -14.71 2.46
N VAL A 205 23.20 -15.78 3.13
CA VAL A 205 23.29 -16.02 4.59
C VAL A 205 24.69 -15.62 5.13
N PRO A 206 24.77 -14.82 6.21
CA PRO A 206 26.06 -14.49 6.80
C PRO A 206 26.72 -15.75 7.39
N PRO A 207 28.05 -15.91 7.25
CA PRO A 207 28.77 -17.01 7.88
C PRO A 207 28.57 -16.94 9.39
N ARG A 208 28.14 -18.05 10.00
CA ARG A 208 28.18 -18.28 11.45
C ARG A 208 29.58 -17.93 11.96
N SER A 209 29.72 -16.73 12.50
CA SER A 209 30.89 -16.25 13.20
C SER A 209 31.18 -17.21 14.36
N LYS A 210 32.31 -17.92 14.27
CA LYS A 210 32.90 -18.74 15.35
C LYS A 210 33.65 -17.89 16.38
N ASN A 211 33.22 -16.65 16.61
CA ASN A 211 33.80 -15.82 17.65
C ASN A 211 33.12 -16.15 18.97
N ALA A 212 33.52 -17.26 19.56
CA ALA A 212 33.28 -17.54 20.97
C ALA A 212 34.14 -16.58 21.81
N PRO A 213 33.54 -15.68 22.61
CA PRO A 213 34.30 -14.98 23.63
C PRO A 213 34.61 -16.00 24.73
N SER A 214 35.83 -16.54 24.76
CA SER A 214 36.33 -17.34 25.88
C SER A 214 36.92 -16.40 26.92
N GLY A 215 36.05 -15.66 27.61
CA GLY A 215 36.41 -14.85 28.78
C GLY A 215 35.74 -15.42 30.03
N PRO A 216 36.33 -15.27 31.24
CA PRO A 216 35.73 -15.71 32.51
C PRO A 216 34.43 -14.97 32.92
N GLY A 217 33.76 -14.30 31.98
CA GLY A 217 32.41 -13.74 32.11
C GLY A 217 31.48 -14.08 30.92
N ALA A 218 31.86 -15.02 30.05
CA ALA A 218 31.14 -15.33 28.81
C ALA A 218 30.44 -16.69 28.84
N ARG A 219 29.49 -16.87 29.76
CA ARG A 219 28.64 -18.07 29.83
C ARG A 219 27.23 -17.75 30.31
N THR A 220 26.44 -17.05 29.49
CA THR A 220 24.98 -17.02 29.65
C THR A 220 24.22 -16.94 28.30
N ASP A 221 24.84 -17.25 27.16
CA ASP A 221 24.14 -17.36 25.87
C ASP A 221 23.74 -18.81 25.53
N GLY A 222 23.65 -19.67 26.53
CA GLY A 222 23.05 -20.99 26.39
C GLY A 222 21.52 -20.89 26.44
N PRO A 223 20.77 -21.81 25.80
CA PRO A 223 19.33 -21.88 25.98
C PRO A 223 18.99 -21.96 27.48
N PRO A 224 17.98 -21.23 27.95
CA PRO A 224 17.56 -21.28 29.33
C PRO A 224 17.22 -22.73 29.72
N VAL A 225 17.86 -23.22 30.78
CA VAL A 225 17.59 -24.56 31.30
C VAL A 225 16.48 -24.46 32.33
N TYR A 226 15.35 -25.08 32.01
CA TYR A 226 14.21 -25.21 32.90
C TYR A 226 14.38 -26.49 33.72
N PHE A 227 14.33 -26.37 35.04
CA PHE A 227 14.40 -27.53 35.93
C PHE A 227 13.37 -27.42 37.04
N LEU A 228 12.88 -28.57 37.49
CA LEU A 228 11.95 -28.65 38.62
C LEU A 228 12.50 -29.66 39.62
N PRO A 229 13.06 -29.19 40.76
CA PRO A 229 13.54 -30.08 41.82
C PRO A 229 12.41 -30.97 42.34
N ALA A 230 12.73 -32.22 42.67
CA ALA A 230 11.78 -33.16 43.25
C ALA A 230 11.24 -32.70 44.62
N VAL A 231 12.07 -31.98 45.38
CA VAL A 231 11.68 -31.35 46.66
C VAL A 231 11.92 -29.86 46.55
N LEU A 232 10.83 -29.09 46.56
CA LEU A 232 10.87 -27.63 46.53
C LEU A 232 10.95 -27.07 47.95
N LEU A 233 11.87 -26.13 48.15
CA LEU A 233 11.94 -25.31 49.36
C LEU A 233 10.72 -24.37 49.45
N PRO A 234 10.26 -23.96 50.65
CA PRO A 234 9.12 -23.06 50.79
C PRO A 234 9.26 -21.74 50.01
N ASN A 235 10.48 -21.16 49.98
CA ASN A 235 10.78 -19.96 49.20
C ASN A 235 10.65 -20.18 47.68
N GLN A 236 11.09 -21.35 47.18
CA GLN A 236 10.94 -21.72 45.78
C GLN A 236 9.47 -21.91 45.41
N LYS A 237 8.65 -22.51 46.29
CA LYS A 237 7.20 -22.64 46.09
C LYS A 237 6.52 -21.27 46.00
N ALA A 238 6.78 -20.38 46.97
CA ALA A 238 6.23 -19.04 46.97
C ALA A 238 6.67 -18.23 45.72
N PHE A 239 7.92 -18.43 45.27
CA PHE A 239 8.42 -17.83 44.04
C PHE A 239 7.67 -18.33 42.80
N LEU A 240 7.51 -19.65 42.65
CA LEU A 240 6.77 -20.24 41.52
C LEU A 240 5.30 -19.79 41.52
N GLU A 241 4.64 -19.76 42.68
CA GLU A 241 3.27 -19.26 42.81
C GLU A 241 3.15 -17.80 42.37
N ARG A 242 4.05 -16.93 42.85
CA ARG A 242 4.10 -15.52 42.42
C ARG A 242 4.30 -15.41 40.92
N ARG A 243 5.24 -16.19 40.35
CA ARG A 243 5.50 -16.21 38.91
C ARG A 243 4.30 -16.68 38.10
N GLN A 244 3.58 -17.70 38.57
CA GLN A 244 2.36 -18.18 37.91
C GLN A 244 1.28 -17.11 37.89
N VAL A 245 1.06 -16.41 39.01
CA VAL A 245 0.09 -15.30 39.09
C VAL A 245 0.49 -14.17 38.15
N GLU A 246 1.78 -13.79 38.14
CA GLU A 246 2.30 -12.75 37.27
C GLU A 246 2.19 -13.13 35.79
N THR A 247 2.54 -14.35 35.43
CA THR A 247 2.43 -14.85 34.06
C THR A 247 0.98 -14.87 33.60
N LYS A 248 0.04 -15.31 34.45
CA LYS A 248 -1.40 -15.25 34.15
C LYS A 248 -1.87 -13.81 33.95
N ARG A 249 -1.43 -12.88 34.80
CA ARG A 249 -1.76 -11.45 34.68
C ARG A 249 -1.22 -10.86 33.37
N LEU A 250 0.02 -11.18 33.02
CA LEU A 250 0.64 -10.73 31.76
C LEU A 250 -0.09 -11.28 30.54
N LEU A 251 -0.43 -12.57 30.54
CA LEU A 251 -1.20 -13.18 29.46
C LEU A 251 -2.60 -12.58 29.32
N ALA A 252 -3.28 -12.29 30.44
CA ALA A 252 -4.59 -11.65 30.41
C ALA A 252 -4.52 -10.23 29.82
N ALA A 253 -3.49 -9.45 30.21
CA ALA A 253 -3.25 -8.11 29.65
C ALA A 253 -2.86 -8.18 28.16
N GLU A 254 -2.02 -9.13 27.75
CA GLU A 254 -1.65 -9.37 26.35
C GLU A 254 -2.88 -9.76 25.53
N GLU A 255 -3.76 -10.62 26.06
CA GLU A 255 -5.00 -11.04 25.41
C GLU A 255 -5.98 -9.87 25.24
N GLU A 256 -6.14 -9.01 26.25
CA GLU A 256 -6.99 -7.83 26.17
C GLU A 256 -6.46 -6.83 25.12
N ALA A 257 -5.16 -6.54 25.15
CA ALA A 257 -4.51 -5.69 24.15
C ALA A 257 -4.66 -6.27 22.73
N TRP A 258 -4.51 -7.59 22.58
CA TRP A 258 -4.69 -8.27 21.30
C TRP A 258 -6.13 -8.23 20.81
N LYS A 259 -7.12 -8.42 21.69
CA LYS A 259 -8.53 -8.30 21.32
C LYS A 259 -8.85 -6.91 20.77
N ALA A 260 -8.35 -5.86 21.41
CA ALA A 260 -8.50 -4.49 20.93
C ALA A 260 -7.81 -4.26 19.58
N GLU A 261 -6.56 -4.73 19.41
CA GLU A 261 -5.83 -4.63 18.14
C GLU A 261 -6.53 -5.43 17.02
N ARG A 262 -6.99 -6.64 17.32
CA ARG A 262 -7.69 -7.51 16.37
C ARG A 262 -9.01 -6.90 15.93
N ALA A 263 -9.80 -6.35 16.85
CA ALA A 263 -11.05 -5.66 16.52
C ALA A 263 -10.77 -4.50 15.54
N LYS A 264 -9.82 -3.63 15.88
CA LYS A 264 -9.40 -2.54 15.01
C LYS A 264 -8.89 -3.03 13.65
N GLY A 265 -8.09 -4.10 13.63
CA GLY A 265 -7.58 -4.68 12.40
C GLY A 265 -8.67 -5.28 11.51
N LEU A 266 -9.69 -5.90 12.11
CA LEU A 266 -10.85 -6.41 11.36
C LEU A 266 -11.68 -5.26 10.77
N ASP A 267 -11.87 -4.17 11.52
CA ASP A 267 -12.54 -2.97 11.00
C ASP A 267 -11.77 -2.36 9.81
N GLU A 268 -10.43 -2.31 9.90
CA GLU A 268 -9.55 -1.87 8.81
C GLU A 268 -9.68 -2.78 7.57
N VAL A 269 -9.66 -4.10 7.75
CA VAL A 269 -9.85 -5.07 6.66
C VAL A 269 -11.22 -4.91 6.01
N GLN A 270 -12.27 -4.73 6.83
CA GLN A 270 -13.62 -4.52 6.34
C GLN A 270 -13.73 -3.21 5.55
N ALA A 271 -13.15 -2.13 6.04
CA ALA A 271 -13.10 -0.84 5.34
C ALA A 271 -12.36 -0.96 4.00
N LEU A 272 -11.22 -1.66 3.94
CA LEU A 272 -10.49 -1.90 2.69
C LEU A 272 -11.30 -2.74 1.69
N ARG A 273 -12.03 -3.75 2.18
CA ARG A 273 -12.91 -4.56 1.32
C ARG A 273 -14.09 -3.76 0.80
N GLN A 274 -14.71 -2.92 1.63
CA GLN A 274 -15.80 -2.01 1.23
C GLN A 274 -15.30 -1.00 0.18
N ASN A 275 -14.17 -0.34 0.42
CA ASN A 275 -13.56 0.58 -0.54
C ASN A 275 -13.26 -0.12 -1.88
N ALA A 276 -12.75 -1.35 -1.84
CA ALA A 276 -12.47 -2.11 -3.05
C ALA A 276 -13.75 -2.51 -3.81
N GLN A 277 -14.84 -2.78 -3.09
CA GLN A 277 -16.14 -3.04 -3.69
C GLN A 277 -16.75 -1.78 -4.29
N GLU A 278 -16.71 -0.65 -3.58
CA GLU A 278 -17.20 0.64 -4.06
C GLU A 278 -16.42 1.08 -5.31
N ALA A 279 -15.09 0.98 -5.30
CA ALA A 279 -14.26 1.28 -6.46
C ALA A 279 -14.61 0.39 -7.67
N GLN A 280 -14.88 -0.90 -7.44
CA GLN A 280 -15.30 -1.80 -8.51
C GLN A 280 -16.71 -1.47 -9.03
N GLN A 281 -17.65 -1.10 -8.15
CA GLN A 281 -18.98 -0.68 -8.56
C GLN A 281 -18.95 0.64 -9.33
N ALA A 282 -18.11 1.59 -8.92
CA ALA A 282 -17.87 2.83 -9.64
C ALA A 282 -17.33 2.55 -11.06
N ALA A 283 -16.37 1.63 -11.18
CA ALA A 283 -15.85 1.20 -12.49
C ALA A 283 -16.92 0.55 -13.38
N ARG A 284 -17.81 -0.27 -12.81
CA ARG A 284 -18.94 -0.87 -13.57
C ARG A 284 -19.96 0.16 -14.02
N LYS A 285 -20.29 1.13 -13.17
CA LYS A 285 -21.22 2.23 -13.52
C LYS A 285 -20.67 3.10 -14.66
N THR A 286 -19.35 3.34 -14.67
CA THR A 286 -18.72 4.09 -15.76
C THR A 286 -18.60 3.29 -17.05
N GLU A 287 -18.67 1.96 -17.03
CA GLU A 287 -18.77 1.13 -18.24
C GLU A 287 -20.18 1.18 -18.85
N ASP A 288 -21.21 1.04 -18.03
CA ASP A 288 -22.60 0.94 -18.48
C ASP A 288 -23.14 2.28 -19.02
N GLY A 289 -22.84 3.38 -18.31
CA GLY A 289 -23.35 4.72 -18.63
C GLY A 289 -22.82 5.36 -19.93
N GLY A 290 -22.09 4.62 -20.76
CA GLY A 290 -21.70 5.13 -22.08
C GLY A 290 -21.95 4.18 -23.23
N LYS A 291 -22.86 3.22 -23.05
CA LYS A 291 -23.60 2.62 -24.18
C LYS A 291 -24.82 3.46 -24.59
N ASP A 292 -25.28 4.37 -23.74
CA ASP A 292 -26.43 5.24 -24.00
C ASP A 292 -26.07 6.57 -24.65
N GLU A 293 -24.84 6.76 -25.15
CA GLU A 293 -24.62 7.89 -26.05
C GLU A 293 -25.41 7.62 -27.34
N PRO A 294 -26.44 8.44 -27.65
CA PRO A 294 -27.34 8.17 -28.76
C PRO A 294 -26.50 8.10 -30.03
N SER A 295 -26.42 6.91 -30.62
CA SER A 295 -25.85 6.74 -31.95
C SER A 295 -26.54 7.76 -32.84
N SER A 296 -25.76 8.76 -33.27
CA SER A 296 -26.22 9.89 -34.08
C SER A 296 -27.26 9.42 -35.10
N PRO A 297 -28.54 9.87 -35.02
CA PRO A 297 -29.55 9.59 -36.02
C PRO A 297 -29.23 10.43 -37.27
N GLY A 298 -28.22 10.00 -38.03
CA GLY A 298 -27.58 10.84 -39.04
C GLY A 298 -27.08 10.05 -40.24
N ARG A 299 -27.71 8.92 -40.56
CA ARG A 299 -27.64 8.36 -41.92
C ARG A 299 -29.01 8.53 -42.53
N ALA A 300 -29.32 9.78 -42.89
CA ALA A 300 -30.41 10.07 -43.82
C ALA A 300 -30.17 9.20 -45.06
N LYS A 301 -31.06 8.24 -45.28
CA LYS A 301 -31.21 7.56 -46.57
C LYS A 301 -31.47 8.68 -47.58
N ILE A 302 -30.48 8.97 -48.41
CA ILE A 302 -30.71 9.68 -49.66
C ILE A 302 -31.45 8.64 -50.52
N GLU A 303 -32.78 8.66 -50.46
CA GLU A 303 -33.65 8.07 -51.47
C GLU A 303 -33.32 8.75 -52.79
N THR A 304 -32.51 8.07 -53.59
CA THR A 304 -32.37 8.34 -55.02
C THR A 304 -33.64 7.86 -55.71
N ASP A 305 -34.66 8.71 -55.72
CA ASP A 305 -35.75 8.63 -56.70
C ASP A 305 -35.17 9.01 -58.07
N VAL A 306 -34.60 8.03 -58.75
CA VAL A 306 -34.36 8.07 -60.19
C VAL A 306 -35.61 7.48 -60.84
N ALA A 307 -36.59 8.35 -61.09
CA ALA A 307 -37.69 8.06 -61.98
C ALA A 307 -37.12 7.85 -63.39
N MET A 308 -37.06 6.59 -63.82
CA MET A 308 -36.96 6.23 -65.23
C MET A 308 -38.38 6.17 -65.80
N ASP A 309 -38.86 7.29 -66.31
CA ASP A 309 -39.96 7.30 -67.28
C ASP A 309 -39.38 6.82 -68.63
N ALA A 310 -39.55 5.53 -68.89
CA ALA A 310 -39.31 4.92 -70.18
C ALA A 310 -40.64 4.75 -70.91
N GLU A 311 -40.63 5.20 -72.15
CA GLU A 311 -41.68 5.21 -73.14
C GLU A 311 -42.32 3.85 -73.41
N GLY A 312 -43.57 3.89 -73.91
CA GLY A 312 -44.05 2.86 -74.82
C GLY A 312 -45.56 2.67 -74.80
N GLU A 313 -46.27 3.33 -75.74
CA GLU A 313 -47.33 2.67 -76.51
C GLU A 313 -47.69 3.53 -77.73
N SER A 314 -47.47 2.95 -78.91
CA SER A 314 -47.98 3.36 -80.21
C SER A 314 -48.97 2.30 -80.69
#